data_AF-A0A1G2R311-F1
#
_entry.id   AF-A0A1G2R311-F1
#
_cell.length_a   1.000
_cell.length_b   1.000
_cell.length_c   1.000
_cell.angle_alpha   90.00
_cell.angle_beta   90.00
_cell.angle_gamma   90.00
#
_symmetry.space_group_name_H-M   'P 1'
#
loop_
_entity.id
_entity.type
_entity.pdbx_description
1 polymer ?
#
loop_
_entity_poly.entity_id
_entity_poly.type
_entity_poly.pdbx_seq_one_letter_code
_entity_poly.pdbx_strand_id
1 'polypeptide(L)'
;MARLRTQESEERYKKLIAAGYLNGACKLCEAPSIKDFEHWRIIRNDFPYDLIARVHDMIVPKRHVQEGDLSEEEKEEYNEIKTSYVEGAYELIIEPTAKFKSIPGHFHLHLIIAKD
;
A
#
# COMPACT_ATOMS: atom_id res chain seq x y z
N MET A 1 -15.01 8.64 -12.85
CA MET A 1 -14.52 7.53 -11.99
C MET A 1 -14.89 7.87 -10.56
N ALA A 2 -15.48 6.91 -9.83
CA ALA A 2 -15.79 7.09 -8.42
C ALA A 2 -14.51 7.44 -7.66
N ARG A 3 -14.50 8.59 -6.98
CA ARG A 3 -13.38 9.00 -6.15
C ARG A 3 -13.52 8.21 -4.85
N LEU A 4 -12.49 7.44 -4.48
CA LEU A 4 -12.42 6.78 -3.16
C LEU A 4 -11.91 7.74 -2.08
N ARG A 5 -11.52 8.95 -2.50
CA ARG A 5 -11.05 10.06 -1.66
C ARG A 5 -12.07 11.18 -1.69
N THR A 6 -12.14 11.94 -0.60
CA THR A 6 -12.86 13.21 -0.57
C THR A 6 -12.27 14.16 -1.61
N GLN A 7 -13.03 15.17 -2.01
CA GLN A 7 -12.53 16.16 -2.96
C GLN A 7 -11.27 16.87 -2.44
N GLU A 8 -11.23 17.19 -1.14
CA GLU A 8 -10.08 17.83 -0.51
C GLU A 8 -8.82 16.94 -0.55
N SER A 9 -8.95 15.66 -0.18
CA SER A 9 -7.82 14.72 -0.21
C SER A 9 -7.34 14.45 -1.64
N GLU A 10 -8.26 14.39 -2.61
CA GLU A 10 -7.94 14.26 -4.03
C GLU A 10 -7.18 15.49 -4.56
N GLU A 11 -7.57 16.70 -4.17
CA GLU A 11 -6.88 17.94 -4.54
C GLU A 11 -5.49 18.03 -3.90
N ARG A 12 -5.36 17.64 -2.63
CA ARG A 12 -4.05 17.55 -1.95
C ARG A 12 -3.13 16.56 -2.64
N TYR A 13 -3.63 15.36 -2.96
CA TYR A 13 -2.90 14.35 -3.71
C TYR A 13 -2.39 14.91 -5.04
N LYS A 14 -3.28 15.50 -5.85
CA LYS A 14 -2.90 16.09 -7.15
C LYS A 14 -1.85 17.19 -7.02
N LYS A 15 -1.96 18.06 -6.02
CA LYS A 15 -0.96 19.12 -5.77
C LYS A 15 0.41 18.53 -5.44
N LEU A 16 0.46 17.51 -4.60
CA LEU A 16 1.72 16.85 -4.22
C LEU A 16 2.36 16.11 -5.39
N ILE A 17 1.56 15.39 -6.18
CA ILE A 17 2.04 14.72 -7.39
C ILE A 17 2.56 15.72 -8.42
N ALA A 18 1.82 16.81 -8.66
CA ALA A 18 2.25 17.88 -9.56
C ALA A 18 3.52 18.60 -9.07
N ALA A 19 3.72 18.69 -7.75
CA ALA A 19 4.94 19.21 -7.14
C ALA A 19 6.13 18.23 -7.18
N GLY A 20 5.95 17.04 -7.76
CA GLY A 20 7.00 16.04 -7.90
C GLY A 20 7.21 15.19 -6.66
N TYR A 21 6.19 14.98 -5.81
CA TYR A 21 6.31 14.14 -4.61
C TYR A 21 6.78 12.70 -4.88
N LEU A 22 6.50 12.18 -6.08
CA LEU A 22 6.96 10.87 -6.55
C LEU A 22 8.29 10.94 -7.34
N ASN A 23 8.81 12.12 -7.61
CA ASN A 23 10.06 12.31 -8.35
C ASN A 23 11.23 12.24 -7.36
N GLY A 24 11.86 11.07 -7.24
CA GLY A 24 13.00 10.87 -6.36
C GLY A 24 13.09 9.45 -5.82
N ALA A 25 13.57 9.32 -4.58
CA ALA A 25 13.61 8.04 -3.88
C ALA A 25 12.20 7.48 -3.65
N CYS A 26 12.08 6.15 -3.64
CA CYS A 26 10.81 5.47 -3.50
C CYS A 26 10.17 5.78 -2.13
N LYS A 27 8.99 6.42 -2.14
CA LYS A 27 8.28 6.77 -0.91
C LYS A 27 7.84 5.57 -0.08
N LEU A 28 7.60 4.42 -0.73
CA LEU A 28 7.32 3.17 -0.02
C LEU A 28 8.57 2.60 0.66
N CYS A 29 9.77 2.90 0.17
CA CYS A 29 11.04 2.54 0.83
C CYS A 29 11.34 3.45 2.03
N GLU A 30 11.00 4.74 1.93
CA GLU A 30 11.25 5.72 3.01
C GLU A 30 10.20 5.70 4.12
N ALA A 31 9.00 5.17 3.84
CA ALA A 31 7.91 5.17 4.81
C ALA A 31 8.26 4.40 6.09
N PRO A 32 7.85 4.92 7.28
CA PRO A 32 8.04 4.22 8.54
C PRO A 32 7.17 2.96 8.60
N SER A 33 7.76 1.86 9.07
CA SER A 33 7.06 0.61 9.32
C SER A 33 6.13 0.74 10.55
N ILE A 34 4.88 0.36 10.40
CA ILE A 34 3.95 0.08 11.51
C ILE A 34 4.26 -1.30 12.10
N LYS A 35 4.58 -2.25 11.22
CA LYS A 35 4.91 -3.63 11.57
C LYS A 35 5.96 -4.15 10.59
N ASP A 36 6.99 -4.80 11.12
CA ASP A 36 8.00 -5.48 10.32
C ASP A 36 7.88 -7.00 10.47
N PHE A 37 8.10 -7.69 9.36
CA PHE A 37 8.29 -9.14 9.25
C PHE A 37 9.72 -9.40 8.74
N GLU A 38 10.06 -10.59 8.24
CA GLU A 38 11.39 -10.89 7.72
C GLU A 38 11.64 -10.14 6.39
N HIS A 39 10.84 -10.42 5.36
CA HIS A 39 10.95 -9.79 4.04
C HIS A 39 9.88 -8.73 3.77
N TRP A 40 8.83 -8.68 4.58
CA TRP A 40 7.72 -7.74 4.43
C TRP A 40 7.65 -6.71 5.55
N ARG A 41 6.88 -5.65 5.30
CA ARG A 41 6.48 -4.68 6.31
C ARG A 41 5.14 -4.06 5.96
N ILE A 42 4.45 -3.57 6.98
CA ILE A 42 3.22 -2.81 6.84
C ILE A 42 3.54 -1.34 7.13
N ILE A 43 3.08 -0.46 6.25
CA ILE A 43 3.25 0.99 6.33
C ILE A 43 1.90 1.69 6.24
N ARG A 44 1.80 2.91 6.76
CA ARG A 44 0.58 3.71 6.62
C ARG A 44 0.46 4.23 5.20
N ASN A 45 -0.77 4.27 4.65
CA ASN A 45 -0.99 4.99 3.41
C ASN A 45 -1.18 6.49 3.70
N ASP A 46 -0.25 7.32 3.21
CA ASP A 46 -0.33 8.79 3.29
C ASP A 46 -1.51 9.37 2.49
N PHE A 47 -2.10 8.58 1.59
CA PHE A 47 -3.25 8.96 0.76
C PHE A 47 -4.41 7.96 0.92
N PRO A 48 -5.05 7.91 2.11
CA PRO A 48 -6.08 6.94 2.42
C PRO A 48 -7.31 7.09 1.51
N TYR A 49 -8.16 6.08 1.53
CA TYR A 49 -9.42 6.10 0.80
C TYR A 49 -10.51 6.58 1.75
N ASP A 50 -10.43 7.85 2.14
CA ASP A 50 -11.16 8.45 3.26
C ASP A 50 -12.68 8.31 3.18
N LEU A 51 -13.22 8.05 1.99
CA LEU A 51 -14.66 7.83 1.80
C LEU A 51 -15.11 6.43 2.20
N ILE A 52 -14.21 5.44 2.19
CA ILE A 52 -14.56 4.02 2.39
C ILE A 52 -13.74 3.33 3.47
N ALA A 53 -12.58 3.88 3.86
CA ALA A 53 -11.62 3.23 4.73
C ALA A 53 -11.46 3.99 6.05
N ARG A 54 -11.72 3.31 7.17
CA ARG A 54 -11.36 3.76 8.52
C ARG A 54 -9.86 3.61 8.76
N VAL A 55 -9.29 2.50 8.29
CA VAL A 55 -7.84 2.26 8.25
C VAL A 55 -7.45 1.91 6.84
N HIS A 56 -6.36 2.50 6.36
CA HIS A 56 -5.78 2.21 5.07
C HIS A 56 -4.27 2.15 5.23
N ASP A 57 -3.78 0.92 5.33
CA ASP A 57 -2.37 0.61 5.39
C ASP A 57 -1.96 -0.12 4.11
N MET A 58 -0.67 -0.35 3.93
CA MET A 58 -0.13 -1.11 2.81
C MET A 58 0.88 -2.11 3.30
N ILE A 59 0.80 -3.33 2.80
CA ILE A 59 1.87 -4.33 2.94
C ILE A 59 2.79 -4.24 1.74
N VAL A 60 4.09 -4.13 2.00
CA VAL A 60 5.14 -3.93 0.99
C VAL A 60 6.35 -4.82 1.31
N PRO A 61 7.06 -5.34 0.30
CA PRO A 61 8.35 -5.97 0.53
C PRO A 61 9.34 -4.90 1.00
N LYS A 62 10.27 -5.28 1.88
CA LYS A 62 11.34 -4.39 2.33
C LYS A 62 12.27 -4.02 1.18
N ARG A 63 12.49 -4.98 0.27
CA ARG A 63 13.25 -4.78 -0.97
C ARG A 63 12.39 -4.04 -1.98
N HIS A 64 13.00 -3.13 -2.75
CA HIS A 64 12.34 -2.48 -3.88
C HIS A 64 12.24 -3.47 -5.04
N VAL A 65 11.08 -4.11 -5.19
CA VAL A 65 10.88 -5.20 -6.15
C VAL A 65 9.46 -5.21 -6.71
N GLN A 66 9.28 -5.68 -7.94
CA GLN A 66 7.97 -5.91 -8.55
C GLN A 66 7.43 -7.31 -8.22
N GLU A 67 6.14 -7.53 -8.39
CA GLU A 67 5.49 -8.81 -8.06
C GLU A 67 6.14 -10.02 -8.74
N GLY A 68 6.45 -9.89 -10.04
CA GLY A 68 7.06 -10.97 -10.83
C GLY A 68 8.49 -11.32 -10.41
N ASP A 69 9.15 -10.46 -9.64
CA ASP A 69 10.54 -10.59 -9.20
C ASP A 69 10.65 -10.97 -7.71
N LEU A 70 9.52 -11.32 -7.07
CA LEU A 70 9.51 -11.87 -5.72
C LEU A 70 10.12 -13.27 -5.71
N SER A 71 10.98 -13.54 -4.71
CA SER A 71 11.49 -14.88 -4.46
C SER A 71 10.38 -15.80 -3.93
N GLU A 72 10.62 -17.11 -3.95
CA GLU A 72 9.65 -18.06 -3.40
C GLU A 72 9.49 -17.89 -1.89
N GLU A 73 10.58 -17.59 -1.17
CA GLU A 73 10.55 -17.30 0.27
C GLU A 73 9.73 -16.03 0.57
N GLU A 74 9.89 -14.97 -0.24
CA GLU A 74 9.09 -13.74 -0.12
C GLU A 74 7.59 -14.04 -0.34
N LYS A 75 7.24 -14.93 -1.28
CA LYS A 75 5.84 -15.34 -1.54
C LYS A 75 5.27 -16.22 -0.44
N GLU A 76 6.05 -17.18 0.05
CA GLU A 76 5.66 -18.05 1.16
C GLU A 76 5.39 -17.24 2.43
N GLU A 77 6.30 -16.34 2.78
CA GLU A 77 6.12 -15.45 3.94
C GLU A 77 4.88 -14.57 3.77
N TYR A 78 4.62 -14.03 2.58
CA TYR A 78 3.41 -13.25 2.33
C TYR A 78 2.14 -14.05 2.60
N ASN A 79 2.08 -15.31 2.16
CA ASN A 79 0.94 -16.20 2.40
C ASN A 79 0.77 -16.50 3.91
N GLU A 80 1.87 -16.66 4.64
CA GLU A 80 1.83 -16.82 6.09
C GLU A 80 1.33 -15.55 6.78
N ILE A 81 1.85 -14.37 6.44
CA ILE A 81 1.41 -13.08 7.00
C ILE A 81 -0.08 -12.86 6.72
N LYS A 82 -0.55 -13.23 5.53
CA LYS A 82 -1.94 -13.10 5.14
C LYS A 82 -2.86 -13.85 6.11
N THR A 83 -2.56 -15.11 6.38
CA THR A 83 -3.39 -15.97 7.24
C THR A 83 -3.19 -15.71 8.73
N SER A 84 -1.95 -15.47 9.17
CA SER A 84 -1.60 -15.32 10.58
C SER A 84 -1.89 -13.94 11.17
N TYR A 85 -1.87 -12.89 10.34
CA TYR A 85 -2.00 -11.51 10.79
C TYR A 85 -3.09 -10.74 10.04
N VAL A 86 -3.06 -10.72 8.70
CA VAL A 86 -3.93 -9.84 7.91
C VAL A 86 -5.40 -10.22 8.06
N GLU A 87 -5.74 -11.51 7.99
CA GLU A 87 -7.13 -12.00 8.15
C GLU A 87 -7.76 -11.64 9.50
N GLY A 88 -6.94 -11.47 10.55
CA GLY A 88 -7.42 -11.05 11.88
C GLY A 88 -7.40 -9.54 12.11
N ALA A 89 -6.61 -8.78 11.34
CA ALA A 89 -6.37 -7.35 11.56
C ALA A 89 -7.04 -6.42 10.54
N TYR A 90 -7.36 -6.92 9.35
CA TYR A 90 -7.94 -6.14 8.24
C TYR A 90 -9.11 -6.89 7.61
N GLU A 91 -9.99 -6.14 6.95
CA GLU A 91 -11.20 -6.70 6.34
C GLU A 91 -11.02 -6.98 4.85
N LEU A 92 -10.22 -6.17 4.16
CA LEU A 92 -10.03 -6.29 2.71
C LEU A 92 -8.56 -6.12 2.33
N ILE A 93 -8.14 -6.91 1.35
CA ILE A 93 -6.90 -6.72 0.60
C ILE A 93 -7.29 -6.26 -0.81
N ILE A 94 -6.75 -5.12 -1.25
CA ILE A 94 -6.99 -4.60 -2.60
C ILE A 94 -5.66 -4.56 -3.35
N GLU A 95 -5.65 -5.25 -4.49
CA GLU A 95 -4.59 -5.14 -5.47
C GLU A 95 -5.01 -4.26 -6.65
N PRO A 96 -4.48 -3.04 -6.79
CA PRO A 96 -4.70 -2.23 -7.98
C PRO A 96 -3.94 -2.83 -9.16
N THR A 97 -4.55 -2.82 -10.35
CA THR A 97 -3.84 -3.19 -11.58
C THR A 97 -2.76 -2.16 -11.92
N ALA A 98 -1.80 -2.51 -12.79
CA ALA A 98 -0.70 -1.63 -13.19
C ALA A 98 -1.15 -0.23 -13.67
N LYS A 99 -2.36 -0.13 -14.26
CA LYS A 99 -2.95 1.14 -14.70
C LYS A 99 -3.27 2.11 -13.55
N PHE A 100 -3.50 1.59 -12.35
CA PHE A 100 -3.88 2.36 -11.15
C PHE A 100 -2.78 2.42 -10.09
N LYS A 101 -1.68 1.68 -10.24
CA LYS A 101 -0.51 1.77 -9.34
C LYS A 101 0.20 3.10 -9.57
N SER A 102 0.39 3.87 -8.49
CA SER A 102 1.15 5.13 -8.54
C SER A 102 2.65 4.91 -8.47
N ILE A 103 3.09 3.81 -7.86
CA ILE A 103 4.50 3.39 -7.76
C ILE A 103 4.59 1.95 -8.31
N PRO A 104 4.63 1.76 -9.64
CA PRO A 104 4.60 0.42 -10.23
C PRO A 104 5.88 -0.38 -10.00
N GLY A 105 7.01 0.30 -9.73
CA GLY A 105 8.32 -0.34 -9.53
C GLY A 105 8.49 -1.05 -8.18
N HIS A 106 7.59 -0.80 -7.22
CA HIS A 106 7.62 -1.42 -5.89
C HIS A 106 6.26 -2.03 -5.61
N PHE A 107 6.23 -3.36 -5.49
CA PHE A 107 5.04 -4.11 -5.20
C PHE A 107 4.43 -3.68 -3.86
N HIS A 108 3.12 -3.51 -3.84
CA HIS A 108 2.38 -3.15 -2.64
C HIS A 108 0.93 -3.56 -2.79
N LEU A 109 0.33 -3.95 -1.68
CA LEU A 109 -1.08 -4.29 -1.57
C LEU A 109 -1.72 -3.42 -0.51
N HIS A 110 -2.96 -3.01 -0.75
CA HIS A 110 -3.69 -2.15 0.17
C HIS A 110 -4.44 -3.00 1.19
N LEU A 111 -4.25 -2.70 2.47
CA LEU A 111 -4.94 -3.32 3.58
C LEU A 111 -5.97 -2.34 4.14
N ILE A 112 -7.24 -2.73 4.13
CA ILE A 112 -8.36 -1.84 4.44
C ILE A 112 -9.17 -2.40 5.60
N ILE A 113 -9.56 -1.49 6.51
CA ILE A 113 -10.71 -1.66 7.40
C ILE A 113 -11.74 -0.65 6.93
N ALA A 114 -12.92 -1.12 6.55
CA ALA A 114 -13.97 -0.27 6.01
C ALA A 114 -14.52 0.68 7.09
N LYS A 115 -15.12 1.77 6.63
CA LYS A 115 -15.90 2.66 7.48
C LYS A 115 -17.35 2.19 7.48
N ASP A 116 -17.94 2.12 8.67
CA ASP A 116 -19.37 1.88 8.87
C ASP A 116 -20.25 2.99 8.25
#